data_AF-A0AAW8CTD1-F1
#
_entry.id   AF-A0AAW8CTD1-F1
#
_cell.length_a   1.000
_cell.length_b   1.000
_cell.length_c   1.000
_cell.angle_alpha   90.00
_cell.angle_beta   90.00
_cell.angle_gamma   90.00
#
_symmetry.space_group_name_H-M   'P 1'
#
loop_
_entity.id
_entity.type
_entity.pdbx_description
1 polymer ?
#
loop_
_entity_poly.entity_id
_entity_poly.type
_entity_poly.pdbx_seq_one_letter_code
_entity_poly.pdbx_strand_id
1 'polypeptide(L)'
;MKRRLFIASTALAAVGARAQVADLNDAINKAGRQRMLSQRASKAYLAILQKVETRNAQQVLDKSIALFERQLGELKAFAPSPTIRGTYDALEGTWNDFKRELTGVAASKEEAAKVVKLDAAVLALANQGTTQYEAASGKPVGRLVNIAGRQRMLSQRMAKFYLAGAMQIDAAGSAAEIAKSRAEFLAGLDILRNAPEATAQIRQELVLADAQWMFFNRGLLRLEGAGASPALMSDVFVTSENLLGIMDRVTGLYSDLKT
;
A
#
# COMPACT_ATOMS: atom_id res chain seq x y z
N MET A 1 -14.60 52.86 44.14
CA MET A 1 -14.25 52.24 42.83
C MET A 1 -13.34 51.04 43.09
N LYS A 2 -13.85 49.81 42.92
CA LYS A 2 -13.13 48.55 43.26
C LYS A 2 -12.25 48.11 42.08
N ARG A 3 -10.93 48.06 42.28
CA ARG A 3 -9.97 47.42 41.36
C ARG A 3 -10.14 45.90 41.44
N ARG A 4 -10.44 45.25 40.32
CA ARG A 4 -10.40 43.79 40.19
C ARG A 4 -9.17 43.41 39.38
N LEU A 5 -8.25 42.68 40.01
CA LEU A 5 -7.23 41.88 39.32
C LEU A 5 -7.97 40.77 38.54
N PHE A 6 -7.62 40.58 37.28
CA PHE A 6 -7.96 39.38 36.53
C PHE A 6 -6.70 38.53 36.35
N ILE A 7 -6.74 37.35 36.97
CA ILE A 7 -5.90 36.20 36.67
C ILE A 7 -6.53 35.51 35.46
N ALA A 8 -5.73 35.15 34.45
CA ALA A 8 -6.09 34.16 33.44
C ALA A 8 -4.80 33.37 33.14
N SER A 9 -4.57 32.24 33.80
CA SER A 9 -5.09 30.89 33.51
C SER A 9 -4.58 30.35 32.17
N THR A 10 -3.60 29.46 32.32
CA THR A 10 -2.94 28.60 31.35
C THR A 10 -3.91 27.87 30.43
N ALA A 11 -3.74 28.03 29.12
CA ALA A 11 -4.35 27.13 28.13
C ALA A 11 -3.52 25.85 28.04
N LEU A 12 -4.07 24.73 28.50
CA LEU A 12 -3.60 23.40 28.11
C LEU A 12 -3.84 23.24 26.60
N ALA A 13 -2.77 23.16 25.82
CA ALA A 13 -2.86 22.65 24.46
C ALA A 13 -3.17 21.14 24.52
N ALA A 14 -4.42 20.78 24.25
CA ALA A 14 -4.78 19.42 23.87
C ALA A 14 -4.11 19.12 22.51
N VAL A 15 -2.90 18.56 22.54
CA VAL A 15 -2.26 18.03 21.33
C VAL A 15 -3.02 16.77 20.94
N GLY A 16 -3.56 16.78 19.72
CA GLY A 16 -4.62 15.91 19.25
C GLY A 16 -4.38 14.41 19.44
N ALA A 17 -5.48 13.70 19.64
CA ALA A 17 -5.56 12.25 19.55
C ALA A 17 -5.03 11.79 18.18
N ARG A 18 -3.74 11.46 18.12
CA ARG A 18 -3.16 10.68 17.03
C ARG A 18 -3.87 9.33 17.08
N ALA A 19 -4.46 8.89 15.97
CA ALA A 19 -5.07 7.57 15.90
C ALA A 19 -4.02 6.52 16.26
N GLN A 20 -4.03 6.05 17.50
CA GLN A 20 -3.03 5.14 18.05
C GLN A 20 -3.21 3.76 17.41
N VAL A 21 -2.11 3.01 17.31
CA VAL A 21 -2.17 1.58 17.03
C VAL A 21 -2.87 0.91 18.21
N ALA A 22 -4.01 0.27 17.96
CA ALA A 22 -4.85 -0.28 19.03
C ALA A 22 -4.25 -1.55 19.63
N ASP A 23 -3.76 -2.45 18.77
CA ASP A 23 -3.15 -3.73 19.14
C ASP A 23 -2.20 -4.23 18.03
N LEU A 24 -1.67 -5.44 18.21
CA LEU A 24 -0.76 -6.06 17.23
C LEU A 24 -1.42 -6.40 15.89
N ASN A 25 -2.72 -6.68 15.84
CA ASN A 25 -3.42 -6.95 14.57
C ASN A 25 -3.58 -5.66 13.76
N ASP A 26 -3.95 -4.56 14.43
CA ASP A 26 -3.97 -3.22 13.83
C ASP A 26 -2.56 -2.80 13.38
N ALA A 27 -1.51 -3.11 14.17
CA ALA A 27 -0.12 -2.90 13.79
C ALA A 27 0.24 -3.66 12.51
N ILE A 28 -0.10 -4.94 12.41
CA ILE A 28 0.14 -5.77 11.22
C ILE A 28 -0.60 -5.21 10.00
N ASN A 29 -1.86 -4.79 10.17
CA ASN A 29 -2.65 -4.22 9.09
C ASN A 29 -2.02 -2.92 8.56
N LYS A 30 -1.64 -1.99 9.45
CA LYS A 30 -0.97 -0.72 9.11
C LYS A 30 0.42 -0.96 8.51
N ALA A 31 1.22 -1.88 9.08
CA ALA A 31 2.52 -2.28 8.55
C ALA A 31 2.39 -2.84 7.13
N GLY A 32 1.45 -3.78 6.94
CA GLY A 32 1.16 -4.34 5.64
C GLY A 32 0.69 -3.30 4.62
N ARG A 33 0.01 -2.24 5.09
CA ARG A 33 -0.41 -1.10 4.26
C ARG A 33 0.76 -0.25 3.77
N GLN A 34 1.87 -0.16 4.52
CA GLN A 34 3.08 0.55 4.05
C GLN A 34 3.62 -0.04 2.75
N ARG A 35 3.64 -1.38 2.64
CA ARG A 35 4.00 -2.07 1.39
C ARG A 35 3.11 -1.66 0.23
N MET A 36 1.79 -1.61 0.45
CA MET A 36 0.84 -1.24 -0.60
C MET A 36 0.99 0.23 -1.00
N LEU A 37 1.14 1.13 -0.01
CA LEU A 37 1.23 2.57 -0.25
C LEU A 37 2.49 2.94 -1.04
N SER A 38 3.62 2.25 -0.85
CA SER A 38 4.80 2.47 -1.69
C SER A 38 4.51 2.13 -3.16
N GLN A 39 3.93 0.95 -3.42
CA GLN A 39 3.57 0.53 -4.78
C GLN A 39 2.52 1.47 -5.40
N ARG A 40 1.52 1.90 -4.61
CA ARG A 40 0.45 2.80 -5.05
C ARG A 40 0.98 4.19 -5.40
N ALA A 41 1.91 4.73 -4.61
CA ALA A 41 2.57 6.00 -4.89
C ALA A 41 3.43 5.91 -6.16
N SER A 42 4.21 4.84 -6.32
CA SER A 42 4.99 4.60 -7.54
C SER A 42 4.10 4.49 -8.79
N LYS A 43 3.02 3.71 -8.71
CA LYS A 43 2.01 3.61 -9.79
C LYS A 43 1.43 4.97 -10.17
N ALA A 44 1.03 5.76 -9.18
CA ALA A 44 0.46 7.08 -9.41
C ALA A 44 1.43 8.04 -10.07
N TYR A 45 2.69 8.06 -9.62
CA TYR A 45 3.74 8.85 -10.25
C TYR A 45 3.95 8.45 -11.72
N LEU A 46 4.06 7.15 -12.02
CA LEU A 46 4.22 6.65 -13.39
C LEU A 46 3.01 6.99 -14.29
N ALA A 47 1.80 7.00 -13.72
CA ALA A 47 0.58 7.41 -14.44
C ALA A 47 0.60 8.91 -14.78
N ILE A 48 1.02 9.76 -13.82
CA ILE A 48 1.17 11.21 -14.03
C ILE A 48 2.15 11.51 -15.17
N LEU A 49 3.32 10.87 -15.18
CA LEU A 49 4.33 11.05 -16.23
C LEU A 49 3.80 10.68 -17.62
N GLN A 50 2.97 9.65 -17.69
CA GLN A 50 2.36 9.15 -18.94
C GLN A 50 1.04 9.87 -19.28
N LYS A 51 0.63 10.89 -18.50
CA LYS A 51 -0.63 11.64 -18.65
C LYS A 51 -1.87 10.74 -18.62
N VAL A 52 -1.80 9.66 -17.85
CA VAL A 52 -2.89 8.71 -17.63
C VAL A 52 -3.59 9.08 -16.33
N GLU A 53 -4.90 9.25 -16.38
CA GLU A 53 -5.71 9.51 -15.18
C GLU A 53 -5.19 10.69 -14.32
N THR A 54 -4.52 11.69 -14.91
CA THR A 54 -3.63 12.62 -14.21
C THR A 54 -4.21 13.23 -12.93
N ARG A 55 -5.46 13.71 -12.96
CA ARG A 55 -6.12 14.29 -11.78
C ARG A 55 -6.32 13.24 -10.67
N ASN A 56 -6.78 12.06 -11.05
CA ASN A 56 -7.00 10.95 -10.14
C ASN A 56 -5.66 10.41 -9.61
N ALA A 57 -4.67 10.25 -10.49
CA ALA A 57 -3.31 9.84 -10.14
C ALA A 57 -2.66 10.81 -9.15
N GLN A 58 -2.79 12.13 -9.32
CA GLN A 58 -2.31 13.11 -8.34
C GLN A 58 -2.98 12.91 -6.97
N GLN A 59 -4.30 12.76 -6.93
CA GLN A 59 -5.01 12.51 -5.66
C GLN A 59 -4.57 11.18 -5.01
N VAL A 60 -4.34 10.14 -5.81
CA VAL A 60 -3.83 8.85 -5.35
C VAL A 60 -2.44 9.01 -4.75
N LEU A 61 -1.55 9.76 -5.41
CA LEU A 61 -0.19 10.05 -4.92
C LEU A 61 -0.23 10.78 -3.58
N ASP A 62 -0.93 11.92 -3.52
CA ASP A 62 -1.01 12.77 -2.32
C ASP A 62 -1.57 12.01 -1.12
N LYS A 63 -2.67 11.27 -1.32
CA LYS A 63 -3.27 10.45 -0.27
C LYS A 63 -2.34 9.31 0.17
N SER A 64 -1.59 8.73 -0.76
CA SER A 64 -0.66 7.64 -0.43
C SER A 64 0.50 8.14 0.42
N ILE A 65 1.09 9.28 0.06
CA ILE A 65 2.17 9.92 0.82
C ILE A 65 1.68 10.28 2.23
N ALA A 66 0.56 11.00 2.34
CA ALA A 66 0.04 11.45 3.64
C ALA A 66 -0.29 10.26 4.57
N LEU A 67 -0.88 9.19 4.03
CA LEU A 67 -1.22 8.01 4.82
C LEU A 67 0.01 7.21 5.23
N PHE A 68 1.01 7.08 4.35
CA PHE A 68 2.26 6.40 4.63
C PHE A 68 2.96 7.07 5.81
N GLU A 69 3.19 8.39 5.72
CA GLU A 69 3.93 9.13 6.76
C GLU A 69 3.24 9.09 8.12
N ARG A 70 1.91 9.25 8.14
CA ARG A 70 1.14 9.17 9.38
C ARG A 70 1.30 7.79 10.04
N GLN A 71 1.07 6.73 9.27
CA GLN A 71 1.14 5.36 9.81
C GLN A 71 2.56 4.92 10.13
N LEU A 72 3.57 5.42 9.41
CA LEU A 72 4.96 5.19 9.74
C LEU A 72 5.28 5.72 11.14
N GLY A 73 4.86 6.94 11.46
CA GLY A 73 5.00 7.51 12.80
C GLY A 73 4.29 6.68 13.88
N GLU A 74 3.06 6.22 13.60
CA GLU A 74 2.29 5.34 14.49
C GLU A 74 3.00 4.01 14.75
N LEU A 75 3.46 3.33 13.69
CA LEU A 75 4.17 2.04 13.77
C LEU A 75 5.51 2.18 14.49
N LYS A 76 6.22 3.28 14.29
CA LYS A 76 7.45 3.59 15.01
C LYS A 76 7.19 3.74 16.51
N ALA A 77 6.15 4.48 16.89
CA ALA A 77 5.81 4.73 18.29
C ALA A 77 5.33 3.46 19.01
N PHE A 78 4.67 2.55 18.30
CA PHE A 78 4.13 1.30 18.87
C PHE A 78 5.13 0.14 18.96
N ALA A 79 6.26 0.20 18.24
CA ALA A 79 7.20 -0.91 18.07
C ALA A 79 7.54 -1.64 19.39
N PRO A 80 7.24 -2.96 19.52
CA PRO A 80 7.36 -3.69 20.79
C PRO A 80 8.80 -4.14 21.09
N SER A 81 9.74 -3.89 20.19
CA SER A 81 11.16 -4.19 20.41
C SER A 81 12.08 -3.20 19.68
N PRO A 82 13.33 -3.03 20.16
CA PRO A 82 14.33 -2.18 19.49
C PRO A 82 14.61 -2.60 18.05
N THR A 83 14.59 -3.91 17.75
CA THR A 83 14.80 -4.45 16.40
C THR A 83 13.70 -4.00 15.44
N ILE A 84 12.44 -4.04 15.87
CA ILE A 84 11.31 -3.58 15.07
C ILE A 84 11.41 -2.07 14.88
N ARG A 85 11.68 -1.33 15.96
CA ARG A 85 11.88 0.12 15.92
C ARG A 85 12.95 0.52 14.90
N GLY A 86 14.12 -0.13 14.94
CA GLY A 86 15.22 0.13 14.01
C GLY A 86 14.87 -0.17 12.55
N THR A 87 14.03 -1.17 12.28
CA THR A 87 13.53 -1.45 10.92
C THR A 87 12.66 -0.30 10.39
N TYR A 88 11.82 0.30 11.24
CA TYR A 88 11.01 1.45 10.84
C TYR A 88 11.78 2.77 10.80
N ASP A 89 12.83 2.93 11.60
CA ASP A 89 13.76 4.06 11.45
C ASP A 89 14.50 3.98 10.10
N ALA A 90 14.95 2.79 9.69
CA ALA A 90 15.52 2.57 8.35
C ALA A 90 14.48 2.81 7.24
N LEU A 91 13.24 2.33 7.41
CA LEU A 91 12.14 2.57 6.47
C LEU A 91 11.87 4.07 6.28
N GLU A 92 11.91 4.86 7.35
CA GLU A 92 11.75 6.32 7.26
C GLU A 92 12.85 6.98 6.43
N GLY A 93 14.11 6.58 6.62
CA GLY A 93 15.21 7.07 5.81
C GLY A 93 15.00 6.79 4.32
N THR A 94 14.74 5.53 3.97
CA THR A 94 14.50 5.13 2.57
C THR A 94 13.22 5.76 2.00
N TRP A 95 12.18 5.92 2.80
CA TRP A 95 10.96 6.61 2.40
C TRP A 95 11.21 8.08 2.07
N ASN A 96 12.03 8.79 2.85
CA ASN A 96 12.34 10.19 2.58
C ASN A 96 13.05 10.37 1.23
N ASP A 97 13.95 9.46 0.89
CA ASP A 97 14.59 9.43 -0.44
C ASP A 97 13.58 9.17 -1.56
N PHE A 98 12.68 8.21 -1.36
CA PHE A 98 11.62 7.90 -2.30
C PHE A 98 10.64 9.06 -2.47
N LYS A 99 10.19 9.69 -1.39
CA LYS A 99 9.27 10.84 -1.41
C LYS A 99 9.87 12.03 -2.13
N ARG A 100 11.16 12.32 -1.91
CA ARG A 100 11.87 13.39 -2.62
C ARG A 100 11.82 13.17 -4.14
N GLU A 101 11.97 11.93 -4.58
CA GLU A 101 11.84 11.59 -6.00
C GLU A 101 10.40 11.76 -6.51
N LEU A 102 9.42 11.24 -5.76
CA LEU A 102 7.99 11.32 -6.11
C LEU A 102 7.46 12.76 -6.23
N THR A 103 8.06 13.69 -5.50
CA THR A 103 7.64 15.11 -5.43
C THR A 103 8.55 16.04 -6.23
N GLY A 104 9.52 15.48 -6.95
CA GLY A 104 10.39 16.23 -7.84
C GLY A 104 9.64 16.81 -9.04
N VAL A 105 10.20 17.88 -9.63
CA VAL A 105 9.65 18.53 -10.83
C VAL A 105 10.13 17.89 -12.14
N ALA A 106 11.08 16.96 -12.08
CA ALA A 106 11.64 16.29 -13.24
C ALA A 106 10.75 15.12 -13.69
N ALA A 107 10.52 15.05 -15.00
CA ALA A 107 9.58 14.13 -15.63
C ALA A 107 10.24 13.42 -16.81
N SER A 108 11.27 12.61 -16.54
CA SER A 108 11.93 11.77 -17.55
C SER A 108 11.77 10.26 -17.27
N LYS A 109 12.22 9.45 -18.24
CA LYS A 109 12.31 8.00 -18.09
C LYS A 109 13.34 7.60 -17.03
N GLU A 110 14.41 8.37 -16.88
CA GLU A 110 15.46 8.16 -15.87
C GLU A 110 14.91 8.35 -14.45
N GLU A 111 14.14 9.42 -14.20
CA GLU A 111 13.47 9.61 -12.90
C GLU A 111 12.43 8.52 -12.63
N ALA A 112 11.66 8.12 -13.65
CA ALA A 112 10.73 7.00 -13.53
C ALA A 112 11.44 5.68 -13.14
N ALA A 113 12.59 5.38 -13.74
CA ALA A 113 13.38 4.22 -13.37
C ALA A 113 13.93 4.31 -11.93
N LYS A 114 14.33 5.52 -11.50
CA LYS A 114 14.77 5.78 -10.13
C LYS A 114 13.63 5.59 -9.12
N VAL A 115 12.41 6.05 -9.42
CA VAL A 115 11.20 5.79 -8.62
C VAL A 115 10.97 4.30 -8.48
N VAL A 116 11.02 3.50 -9.56
CA VAL A 116 10.84 2.04 -9.50
C VAL A 116 11.92 1.37 -8.62
N LYS A 117 13.16 1.84 -8.70
CA LYS A 117 14.27 1.34 -7.87
C LYS A 117 14.10 1.67 -6.38
N LEU A 118 13.79 2.92 -6.05
CA LEU A 118 13.58 3.36 -4.66
C LEU A 118 12.36 2.69 -4.04
N ASP A 119 11.28 2.54 -4.81
CA ASP A 119 10.09 1.80 -4.39
C ASP A 119 10.41 0.36 -3.96
N ALA A 120 11.30 -0.34 -4.67
CA ALA A 120 11.71 -1.70 -4.30
C ALA A 120 12.41 -1.75 -2.93
N ALA A 121 13.25 -0.75 -2.61
CA ALA A 121 13.91 -0.64 -1.32
C ALA A 121 12.90 -0.36 -0.18
N VAL A 122 11.96 0.56 -0.40
CA VAL A 122 10.86 0.84 0.54
C VAL A 122 10.02 -0.41 0.78
N LEU A 123 9.65 -1.13 -0.28
CA LEU A 123 8.87 -2.36 -0.19
C LEU A 123 9.59 -3.43 0.63
N ALA A 124 10.89 -3.62 0.43
CA ALA A 124 11.68 -4.61 1.15
C ALA A 124 11.64 -4.35 2.67
N LEU A 125 11.90 -3.12 3.10
CA LEU A 125 11.87 -2.72 4.50
C LEU A 125 10.45 -2.78 5.09
N ALA A 126 9.43 -2.33 4.35
CA ALA A 126 8.04 -2.44 4.77
C ALA A 126 7.61 -3.91 4.93
N ASN A 127 8.10 -4.82 4.07
CA ASN A 127 7.86 -6.25 4.20
C ASN A 127 8.55 -6.86 5.39
N GLN A 128 9.81 -6.51 5.64
CA GLN A 128 10.53 -6.91 6.85
C GLN A 128 9.76 -6.47 8.11
N GLY A 129 9.38 -5.20 8.20
CA GLY A 129 8.64 -4.66 9.35
C GLY A 129 7.27 -5.31 9.55
N THR A 130 6.56 -5.65 8.46
CA THR A 130 5.29 -6.38 8.54
C THR A 130 5.49 -7.79 9.11
N THR A 131 6.46 -8.54 8.60
CA THR A 131 6.76 -9.90 9.06
C THR A 131 7.22 -9.92 10.52
N GLN A 132 7.97 -8.91 10.96
CA GLN A 132 8.37 -8.80 12.36
C GLN A 132 7.17 -8.54 13.29
N TYR A 133 6.21 -7.69 12.89
CA TYR A 133 4.98 -7.51 13.65
C TYR A 133 4.11 -8.77 13.68
N GLU A 134 4.03 -9.50 12.57
CA GLU A 134 3.33 -10.80 12.53
C GLU A 134 3.98 -11.79 13.51
N ALA A 135 5.31 -11.90 13.48
CA ALA A 135 6.05 -12.77 14.39
C ALA A 135 5.86 -12.38 15.86
N ALA A 136 5.80 -11.08 16.17
CA ALA A 136 5.52 -10.58 17.51
C ALA A 136 4.08 -10.86 17.98
N SER A 137 3.12 -10.96 17.05
CA SER A 137 1.74 -11.36 17.38
C SER A 137 1.64 -12.84 17.72
N GLY A 138 2.34 -13.71 16.97
CA GLY A 138 2.35 -15.16 17.24
C GLY A 138 1.01 -15.87 17.02
N LYS A 139 -0.02 -15.16 16.54
CA LYS A 139 -1.39 -15.68 16.35
C LYS A 139 -1.66 -16.09 14.89
N PRO A 140 -2.42 -17.18 14.64
CA PRO A 140 -2.82 -17.59 13.28
C PRO A 140 -3.58 -16.51 12.50
N VAL A 141 -4.45 -15.74 13.17
CA VAL A 141 -5.20 -14.65 12.53
C VAL A 141 -4.28 -13.56 11.97
N GLY A 142 -3.14 -13.27 12.63
CA GLY A 142 -2.15 -12.31 12.14
C GLY A 142 -1.59 -12.70 10.76
N ARG A 143 -1.44 -14.01 10.50
CA ARG A 143 -1.04 -14.53 9.19
C ARG A 143 -2.10 -14.25 8.11
N LEU A 144 -3.38 -14.44 8.42
CA LEU A 144 -4.47 -14.16 7.48
C LEU A 144 -4.55 -12.66 7.17
N VAL A 145 -4.39 -11.79 8.17
CA VAL A 145 -4.29 -10.34 7.97
C VAL A 145 -3.11 -9.98 7.07
N ASN A 146 -1.94 -10.61 7.27
CA ASN A 146 -0.78 -10.38 6.39
C ASN A 146 -1.04 -10.83 4.95
N ILE A 147 -1.64 -12.02 4.75
CA ILE A 147 -1.95 -12.57 3.43
C ILE A 147 -2.97 -11.69 2.71
N ALA A 148 -4.07 -11.31 3.36
CA ALA A 148 -5.07 -10.36 2.83
C ALA A 148 -4.43 -9.01 2.50
N GLY A 149 -3.61 -8.50 3.41
CA GLY A 149 -2.88 -7.26 3.23
C GLY A 149 -1.90 -7.28 2.05
N ARG A 150 -1.26 -8.44 1.78
CA ARG A 150 -0.37 -8.64 0.63
C ARG A 150 -1.13 -8.55 -0.68
N GLN A 151 -2.39 -8.99 -0.74
CA GLN A 151 -3.23 -8.89 -1.96
C GLN A 151 -3.44 -7.43 -2.38
N ARG A 152 -3.64 -6.53 -1.41
CA ARG A 152 -3.69 -5.07 -1.65
C ARG A 152 -2.42 -4.61 -2.36
N MET A 153 -1.25 -4.98 -1.83
CA MET A 153 0.04 -4.60 -2.42
C MET A 153 0.24 -5.18 -3.82
N LEU A 154 -0.04 -6.47 -4.02
CA LEU A 154 0.16 -7.16 -5.29
C LEU A 154 -0.68 -6.52 -6.42
N SER A 155 -1.92 -6.09 -6.15
CA SER A 155 -2.74 -5.35 -7.12
C SER A 155 -2.04 -4.05 -7.59
N GLN A 156 -1.43 -3.31 -6.66
CA GLN A 156 -0.73 -2.07 -6.97
C GLN A 156 0.61 -2.33 -7.65
N ARG A 157 1.33 -3.38 -7.24
CA ARG A 157 2.60 -3.80 -7.83
C ARG A 157 2.44 -4.17 -9.29
N MET A 158 1.42 -4.97 -9.63
CA MET A 158 1.12 -5.32 -11.02
C MET A 158 0.85 -4.08 -11.87
N ALA A 159 0.02 -3.15 -11.39
CA ALA A 159 -0.27 -1.92 -12.12
C ALA A 159 0.95 -0.99 -12.26
N LYS A 160 1.79 -0.90 -11.23
CA LYS A 160 3.07 -0.17 -11.28
C LYS A 160 3.98 -0.73 -12.37
N PHE A 161 4.21 -2.04 -12.39
CA PHE A 161 5.09 -2.65 -13.40
C PHE A 161 4.48 -2.63 -14.80
N TYR A 162 3.15 -2.65 -14.93
CA TYR A 162 2.48 -2.42 -16.20
C TYR A 162 2.84 -1.04 -16.77
N LEU A 163 2.74 0.01 -15.95
CA LEU A 163 3.08 1.38 -16.34
C LEU A 163 4.60 1.56 -16.56
N ALA A 164 5.45 0.89 -15.78
CA ALA A 164 6.89 0.92 -15.99
C ALA A 164 7.31 0.24 -17.32
N GLY A 165 6.71 -0.91 -17.62
CA GLY A 165 6.91 -1.63 -18.88
C GLY A 165 6.45 -0.81 -20.10
N ALA A 166 5.33 -0.09 -20.00
CA ALA A 166 4.87 0.85 -21.03
C ALA A 166 5.90 1.94 -21.35
N MET A 167 6.68 2.37 -20.35
CA MET A 167 7.80 3.31 -20.50
C MET A 167 9.13 2.65 -20.93
N GLN A 168 9.13 1.33 -21.21
CA GLN A 168 10.32 0.55 -21.52
C GLN A 168 11.38 0.59 -20.40
N ILE A 169 10.94 0.66 -19.14
CA ILE A 169 11.80 0.53 -17.95
C ILE A 169 11.87 -0.96 -17.63
N ASP A 170 13.01 -1.58 -17.95
CA ASP A 170 13.24 -3.02 -17.78
C ASP A 170 11.99 -3.84 -18.20
N ALA A 171 11.62 -3.78 -19.48
CA ALA A 171 10.36 -4.34 -19.95
C ALA A 171 10.23 -5.84 -19.65
N ALA A 172 11.33 -6.59 -19.78
CA ALA A 172 11.37 -8.03 -19.47
C ALA A 172 11.21 -8.28 -17.96
N GLY A 173 11.95 -7.55 -17.11
CA GLY A 173 11.80 -7.64 -15.65
C GLY A 173 10.41 -7.20 -15.18
N SER A 174 9.85 -6.15 -15.77
CA SER A 174 8.48 -5.67 -15.49
C SER A 174 7.43 -6.75 -15.82
N ALA A 175 7.55 -7.42 -16.97
CA ALA A 175 6.67 -8.52 -17.33
C ALA A 175 6.81 -9.71 -16.37
N ALA A 176 8.04 -10.07 -15.98
CA ALA A 176 8.30 -11.13 -15.01
C ALA A 176 7.70 -10.80 -13.62
N GLU A 177 7.81 -9.55 -13.18
CA GLU A 177 7.24 -9.09 -11.92
C GLU A 177 5.71 -9.09 -11.93
N ILE A 178 5.07 -8.77 -13.06
CA ILE A 178 3.61 -8.92 -13.23
C ILE A 178 3.22 -10.39 -13.12
N ALA A 179 3.91 -11.29 -13.84
CA ALA A 179 3.61 -12.72 -13.83
C ALA A 179 3.76 -13.33 -12.43
N LYS A 180 4.85 -12.98 -11.72
CA LYS A 180 5.08 -13.39 -10.33
C LYS A 180 4.00 -12.87 -9.39
N SER A 181 3.71 -11.57 -9.46
CA SER A 181 2.69 -10.94 -8.61
C SER A 181 1.30 -11.53 -8.85
N ARG A 182 0.98 -11.88 -10.10
CA ARG A 182 -0.26 -12.57 -10.49
C ARG A 182 -0.37 -13.95 -9.84
N ALA A 183 0.70 -14.75 -9.92
CA ALA A 183 0.73 -16.09 -9.33
C ALA A 183 0.57 -16.03 -7.80
N GLU A 184 1.31 -15.14 -7.15
CA GLU A 184 1.20 -14.91 -5.70
C GLU A 184 -0.19 -14.42 -5.29
N PHE A 185 -0.83 -13.59 -6.12
CA PHE A 185 -2.15 -13.05 -5.86
C PHE A 185 -3.23 -14.15 -5.88
N LEU A 186 -3.20 -14.99 -6.92
CA LEU A 186 -4.13 -16.11 -7.06
C LEU A 186 -3.97 -17.13 -5.93
N ALA A 187 -2.74 -17.49 -5.58
CA ALA A 187 -2.47 -18.38 -4.45
C ALA A 187 -2.94 -17.79 -3.12
N GLY A 188 -2.76 -16.47 -2.93
CA GLY A 188 -3.22 -15.77 -1.74
C GLY A 188 -4.75 -15.74 -1.61
N LEU A 189 -5.47 -15.45 -2.69
CA LEU A 189 -6.93 -15.51 -2.70
C LEU A 189 -7.44 -16.91 -2.37
N ASP A 190 -6.80 -17.96 -2.88
CA ASP A 190 -7.18 -19.33 -2.59
C ASP A 190 -7.04 -19.67 -1.09
N ILE A 191 -5.92 -19.28 -0.47
CA ILE A 191 -5.72 -19.45 0.97
C ILE A 191 -6.81 -18.72 1.77
N LEU A 192 -7.12 -17.47 1.43
CA LEU A 192 -8.13 -16.68 2.14
C LEU A 192 -9.52 -17.32 2.00
N ARG A 193 -9.90 -17.75 0.79
CA ARG A 193 -11.19 -18.42 0.54
C ARG A 193 -11.34 -19.72 1.34
N ASN A 194 -10.26 -20.48 1.47
CA ASN A 194 -10.28 -21.80 2.12
C ASN A 194 -9.95 -21.74 3.62
N ALA A 195 -9.67 -20.57 4.19
CA ALA A 195 -9.42 -20.43 5.63
C ALA A 195 -10.67 -20.81 6.45
N PRO A 196 -10.53 -21.64 7.52
CA PRO A 196 -11.63 -21.95 8.43
C PRO A 196 -12.26 -20.71 9.08
N GLU A 197 -11.45 -19.67 9.31
CA GLU A 197 -11.85 -18.40 9.91
C GLU A 197 -12.63 -17.48 8.95
N ALA A 198 -12.70 -17.81 7.65
CA ALA A 198 -13.41 -17.00 6.67
C ALA A 198 -14.93 -17.06 6.90
N THR A 199 -15.47 -15.99 7.45
CA THR A 199 -16.91 -15.79 7.70
C THR A 199 -17.71 -15.64 6.40
N ALA A 200 -19.04 -15.72 6.48
CA ALA A 200 -19.92 -15.49 5.32
C ALA A 200 -19.67 -14.11 4.67
N GLN A 201 -19.44 -13.07 5.49
CA GLN A 201 -19.16 -11.73 5.00
C GLN A 201 -17.80 -11.65 4.29
N ILE A 202 -16.75 -12.28 4.84
CA ILE A 202 -15.44 -12.36 4.20
C ILE A 202 -15.55 -13.07 2.84
N ARG A 203 -16.27 -14.19 2.80
CA ARG A 203 -16.49 -14.96 1.56
C ARG A 203 -17.21 -14.12 0.50
N GLN A 204 -18.20 -13.32 0.89
CA GLN A 204 -18.90 -12.43 -0.03
C GLN A 204 -17.96 -11.36 -0.64
N GLU A 205 -17.12 -10.72 0.17
CA GLU A 205 -16.14 -9.75 -0.34
C GLU A 205 -15.07 -10.41 -1.22
N LEU A 206 -14.67 -11.65 -0.92
CA LEU A 206 -13.75 -12.41 -1.78
C LEU A 206 -14.37 -12.75 -3.14
N VAL A 207 -15.67 -13.03 -3.22
CA VAL A 207 -16.38 -13.18 -4.51
C VAL A 207 -16.35 -11.88 -5.32
N LEU A 208 -16.54 -10.73 -4.66
CA LEU A 208 -16.41 -9.43 -5.32
C LEU A 208 -14.96 -9.19 -5.81
N ALA A 209 -13.97 -9.64 -5.02
CA ALA A 209 -12.56 -9.56 -5.40
C ALA A 209 -12.27 -10.40 -6.65
N ASP A 210 -12.80 -11.62 -6.74
CA ASP A 210 -12.67 -12.49 -7.92
C ASP A 210 -13.28 -11.82 -9.17
N ALA A 211 -14.44 -11.17 -9.02
CA ALA A 211 -15.07 -10.43 -10.12
C ALA A 211 -14.21 -9.25 -10.60
N GLN A 212 -13.70 -8.42 -9.69
CA GLN A 212 -12.81 -7.30 -10.06
C GLN A 212 -11.45 -7.76 -10.59
N TRP A 213 -10.93 -8.87 -10.08
CA TRP A 213 -9.71 -9.50 -10.56
C TRP A 213 -9.82 -9.87 -12.04
N MET A 214 -10.97 -10.37 -12.52
CA MET A 214 -11.15 -10.69 -13.94
C MET A 214 -10.96 -9.46 -14.84
N PHE A 215 -11.49 -8.30 -14.45
CA PHE A 215 -11.31 -7.06 -15.22
C PHE A 215 -9.86 -6.58 -15.19
N PHE A 216 -9.26 -6.55 -14.00
CA PHE A 216 -7.86 -6.15 -13.84
C PHE A 216 -6.90 -7.05 -14.63
N ASN A 217 -7.07 -8.37 -14.53
CA ASN A 217 -6.23 -9.35 -15.21
C ASN A 217 -6.36 -9.26 -16.74
N ARG A 218 -7.57 -9.04 -17.27
CA ARG A 218 -7.77 -8.77 -18.71
C ARG A 218 -7.02 -7.52 -19.16
N GLY A 219 -7.01 -6.46 -18.35
CA GLY A 219 -6.23 -5.25 -18.62
C GLY A 219 -4.73 -5.54 -18.69
N LEU A 220 -4.20 -6.29 -17.71
CA LEU A 220 -2.79 -6.67 -17.64
C LEU A 220 -2.32 -7.47 -18.88
N LEU A 221 -3.13 -8.42 -19.36
CA LEU A 221 -2.77 -9.28 -20.50
C LEU A 221 -2.69 -8.55 -21.85
N ARG A 222 -3.29 -7.36 -21.99
CA ARG A 222 -3.31 -6.62 -23.26
C ARG A 222 -1.99 -5.94 -23.61
N LEU A 223 -1.07 -5.76 -22.64
CA LEU A 223 0.26 -5.21 -22.90
C LEU A 223 1.13 -6.16 -23.73
N GLU A 224 0.90 -7.47 -23.64
CA GLU A 224 1.71 -8.52 -24.27
C GLU A 224 1.50 -8.62 -25.79
N GLY A 225 0.63 -7.79 -26.40
CA GLY A 225 0.34 -7.88 -27.84
C GLY A 225 -0.03 -6.59 -28.60
N ALA A 226 -0.45 -5.49 -27.94
CA ALA A 226 -1.02 -4.33 -28.63
C ALA A 226 -0.20 -3.02 -28.53
N GLY A 227 0.92 -3.00 -27.79
CA GLY A 227 1.60 -1.76 -27.43
C GLY A 227 0.85 -0.94 -26.36
N ALA A 228 1.54 -0.01 -25.71
CA ALA A 228 0.97 0.78 -24.63
C ALA A 228 -0.01 1.84 -25.16
N SER A 229 -1.32 1.59 -25.01
CA SER A 229 -2.37 2.58 -25.28
C SER A 229 -2.74 3.33 -24.00
N PRO A 230 -2.93 4.67 -24.04
CA PRO A 230 -3.43 5.44 -22.90
C PRO A 230 -4.72 4.90 -22.29
N ALA A 231 -5.64 4.39 -23.11
CA ALA A 231 -6.89 3.79 -22.64
C ALA A 231 -6.64 2.51 -21.83
N LEU A 232 -5.72 1.65 -22.28
CA LEU A 232 -5.38 0.43 -21.56
C LEU A 232 -4.67 0.72 -20.24
N MET A 233 -3.75 1.70 -20.23
CA MET A 233 -3.10 2.17 -19.01
C MET A 233 -4.12 2.72 -18.01
N SER A 234 -5.12 3.46 -18.50
CA SER A 234 -6.23 3.96 -17.69
C SER A 234 -7.06 2.83 -17.09
N ASP A 235 -7.42 1.83 -17.89
CA ASP A 235 -8.15 0.65 -17.42
C ASP A 235 -7.39 -0.08 -16.31
N VAL A 236 -6.10 -0.33 -16.49
CA VAL A 236 -5.22 -0.96 -15.49
C VAL A 236 -5.13 -0.11 -14.22
N PHE A 237 -4.96 1.20 -14.36
CA PHE A 237 -4.92 2.13 -13.22
C PHE A 237 -6.21 2.05 -12.41
N VAL A 238 -7.37 2.22 -13.05
CA VAL A 238 -8.69 2.25 -12.39
C VAL A 238 -9.05 0.91 -11.77
N THR A 239 -8.90 -0.19 -12.52
CA THR A 239 -9.25 -1.53 -12.01
C THR A 239 -8.34 -1.97 -10.86
N SER A 240 -7.07 -1.53 -10.83
CA SER A 240 -6.20 -1.75 -9.67
C SER A 240 -6.66 -1.01 -8.42
N GLU A 241 -7.20 0.20 -8.53
CA GLU A 241 -7.75 0.96 -7.39
C GLU A 241 -9.06 0.34 -6.89
N ASN A 242 -9.92 -0.13 -7.79
CA ASN A 242 -11.16 -0.82 -7.42
C ASN A 242 -10.87 -2.12 -6.67
N LEU A 243 -9.94 -2.94 -7.17
CA LEU A 243 -9.53 -4.17 -6.52
C LEU A 243 -8.87 -3.90 -5.15
N LEU A 244 -8.05 -2.85 -5.04
CA LEU A 244 -7.50 -2.39 -3.77
C LEU A 244 -8.61 -2.08 -2.75
N GLY A 245 -9.66 -1.36 -3.16
CA GLY A 245 -10.77 -1.03 -2.28
C GLY A 245 -11.47 -2.26 -1.69
N ILE A 246 -11.66 -3.30 -2.50
CA ILE A 246 -12.21 -4.58 -2.02
C ILE A 246 -11.23 -5.28 -1.07
N MET A 247 -9.97 -5.42 -1.48
CA MET A 247 -8.99 -6.11 -0.64
C MET A 247 -8.71 -5.37 0.67
N ASP A 248 -8.94 -4.05 0.73
CA ASP A 248 -8.90 -3.30 1.98
C ASP A 248 -10.02 -3.67 2.93
N ARG A 249 -11.25 -3.84 2.43
CA ARG A 249 -12.37 -4.36 3.22
C ARG A 249 -12.11 -5.77 3.69
N VAL A 250 -11.65 -6.67 2.81
CA VAL A 250 -11.28 -8.04 3.18
C VAL A 250 -10.23 -8.05 4.29
N THR A 251 -9.18 -7.23 4.16
CA THR A 251 -8.13 -7.16 5.19
C THR A 251 -8.67 -6.63 6.53
N GLY A 252 -9.56 -5.63 6.50
CA GLY A 252 -10.23 -5.12 7.69
C GLY A 252 -11.05 -6.21 8.38
N LEU A 253 -11.87 -6.96 7.63
CA LEU A 253 -12.68 -8.05 8.16
C LEU A 253 -11.84 -9.15 8.82
N TYR A 254 -10.69 -9.52 8.24
CA TYR A 254 -9.76 -10.45 8.90
C TYR A 254 -9.11 -9.85 10.16
N SER A 255 -8.81 -8.55 10.15
CA SER A 255 -8.21 -7.85 11.29
C SER A 255 -9.16 -7.76 12.48
N ASP A 256 -10.47 -7.69 12.22
CA ASP A 256 -11.52 -7.58 13.23
C ASP A 256 -11.97 -8.94 13.79
N LEU A 257 -11.43 -10.05 13.28
CA LEU A 257 -11.68 -11.38 13.84
C LEU A 257 -11.15 -11.43 15.27
N LYS A 258 -12.08 -11.59 16.23
CA LYS A 258 -11.74 -11.82 17.63
C LYS A 258 -11.02 -13.17 17.73
N THR A 259 -9.86 -13.16 18.39
CA THR A 259 -9.11 -14.38 18.76
C THR A 259 -9.50 -14.82 20.15
#